data_AF-A0A383CXV9-F1
#
_entry.id   AF-A0A383CXV9-F1
#
_cell.length_a   1.000
_cell.length_b   1.000
_cell.length_c   1.000
_cell.angle_alpha   90.00
_cell.angle_beta   90.00
_cell.angle_gamma   90.00
#
_symmetry.space_group_name_H-M   'P 1'
#
loop_
_entity.id
_entity.type
_entity.pdbx_description
1 polymer ?
#
loop_
_entity_poly.entity_id
_entity_poly.type
_entity_poly.pdbx_seq_one_letter_code
_entity_poly.pdbx_strand_id
1 'polypeptide(L)' 'MIAMKFQSLSNQFLVAMPALDDPNFSRTVTLVCQHDENGALGVTINRTVNSFKINDI' A
#
# COMPACT_ATOMS: atom_id res chain seq x y z
N MET A 1 -21.82 11.71 22.87
CA MET A 1 -21.17 12.00 21.59
C MET A 1 -20.12 10.91 21.36
N ILE A 2 -20.44 9.90 20.56
CA ILE A 2 -19.55 8.75 20.36
C ILE A 2 -18.60 9.13 19.22
N ALA A 3 -17.32 9.35 19.50
CA ALA A 3 -16.33 9.50 18.44
C ALA A 3 -16.17 8.13 17.76
N MET A 4 -16.70 7.97 16.55
CA MET A 4 -16.39 6.81 15.72
C MET A 4 -14.90 6.87 15.41
N LYS A 5 -14.12 5.97 16.02
CA LYS A 5 -12.70 5.87 15.77
C LYS A 5 -12.52 5.19 14.41
N PHE A 6 -12.05 5.93 13.41
CA PHE A 6 -11.68 5.35 12.13
C PHE A 6 -10.65 4.23 12.35
N GLN A 7 -10.96 3.01 11.92
CA GLN A 7 -10.02 1.90 12.02
C GLN A 7 -8.95 2.03 10.93
N SER A 8 -7.88 2.75 11.29
CA SER A 8 -6.74 2.94 10.41
C SER A 8 -5.98 1.63 10.20
N LEU A 9 -5.47 1.45 8.98
CA LEU A 9 -4.64 0.34 8.55
C LEU A 9 -3.17 0.76 8.40
N SER A 10 -2.81 1.96 8.87
CA SER A 10 -1.42 2.43 8.86
C SER A 10 -0.49 1.41 9.53
N ASN A 11 0.72 1.28 8.98
CA ASN A 11 1.76 0.34 9.39
C ASN A 11 1.41 -1.15 9.19
N GLN A 12 0.38 -1.46 8.39
CA GLN A 12 0.05 -2.84 8.01
C GLN A 12 0.51 -3.16 6.59
N PHE A 13 0.75 -4.45 6.34
CA PHE A 13 1.01 -4.97 5.01
C PHE A 13 -0.27 -5.50 4.39
N LEU A 14 -0.60 -5.02 3.20
CA LEU A 14 -1.65 -5.57 2.35
C LEU A 14 -1.01 -6.56 1.39
N VAL A 15 -1.52 -7.80 1.42
CA VAL A 15 -1.09 -8.86 0.52
C VAL A 15 -2.19 -9.08 -0.50
N ALA A 16 -1.89 -8.82 -1.78
CA ALA A 16 -2.83 -9.09 -2.85
C ALA A 16 -3.04 -10.60 -3.00
N MET A 17 -4.31 -11.02 -2.95
CA MET A 17 -4.67 -12.41 -3.16
C MET A 17 -4.31 -12.85 -4.60
N PRO A 18 -3.95 -14.12 -4.82
CA PRO A 18 -3.54 -14.60 -6.15
C PRO A 18 -4.64 -14.47 -7.22
N ALA A 19 -5.90 -14.38 -6.82
CA ALA A 19 -7.05 -14.18 -7.70
C ALA A 19 -7.28 -12.71 -8.09
N LEU A 20 -6.52 -11.76 -7.52
CA LEU A 20 -6.59 -10.36 -7.92
C LEU A 20 -5.92 -10.17 -9.28
N ASP A 21 -6.73 -9.94 -10.31
CA ASP A 21 -6.30 -9.83 -11.71
C ASP A 21 -5.91 -8.40 -12.12
N ASP A 22 -5.63 -7.53 -11.16
CA ASP A 22 -5.16 -6.17 -11.44
C ASP A 22 -3.65 -6.20 -11.73
N PRO A 23 -3.17 -5.84 -12.93
CA PRO A 23 -1.74 -5.86 -13.26
C PRO A 23 -0.89 -4.94 -12.36
N ASN A 24 -1.47 -3.90 -11.77
CA ASN A 24 -0.78 -3.01 -10.84
C ASN A 24 -0.54 -3.67 -9.47
N PHE A 25 -1.45 -4.56 -9.04
CA PHE A 25 -1.45 -5.15 -7.70
C PHE A 25 -1.35 -6.67 -7.67
N SER A 26 -1.28 -7.34 -8.82
CA SER A 26 -1.25 -8.80 -8.86
C SER A 26 -0.01 -9.32 -8.15
N ARG A 27 -0.23 -10.14 -7.11
CA ARG A 27 0.80 -10.71 -6.24
C ARG A 27 1.70 -9.64 -5.59
N THR A 28 1.19 -8.42 -5.36
CA THR A 28 1.96 -7.38 -4.68
C THR A 28 1.83 -7.44 -3.16
N VAL A 29 2.87 -6.94 -2.49
CA VAL A 29 2.85 -6.65 -1.05
C VAL A 29 3.01 -5.14 -0.89
N THR A 30 2.02 -4.50 -0.29
CA THR A 30 1.96 -3.04 -0.13
C THR A 30 1.95 -2.67 1.34
N LEU A 31 2.89 -1.84 1.78
CA LEU A 31 2.89 -1.24 3.11
C LEU A 31 1.96 -0.03 3.12
N VAL A 32 0.99 0.03 4.04
CA VAL A 32 0.14 1.21 4.23
C VAL A 32 0.85 2.20 5.14
N CYS A 33 1.19 3.38 4.62
CA CYS A 33 1.86 4.43 5.38
C CYS A 33 0.85 5.37 6.04
N GLN A 34 -0.27 5.63 5.38
CA GLN A 34 -1.34 6.49 5.87
C GLN A 34 -2.68 5.86 5.50
N HIS A 35 -3.62 5.84 6.45
CA HIS A 35 -5.01 5.48 6.21
C HIS A 35 -5.89 6.33 7.12
N ASP A 36 -6.66 7.22 6.51
CA ASP A 36 -7.63 8.09 7.16
C ASP A 36 -8.94 8.12 6.37
N GLU A 37 -9.90 8.95 6.81
CA GLU A 37 -11.23 9.03 6.21
C GLU A 37 -11.23 9.47 4.74
N ASN A 38 -10.15 10.08 4.25
CA ASN A 38 -10.00 10.50 2.86
C ASN A 38 -9.41 9.40 1.97
N GLY A 39 -8.85 8.33 2.56
CA GLY A 39 -8.29 7.20 1.83
C GLY A 39 -7.02 6.63 2.43
N ALA A 40 -6.31 5.83 1.63
CA ALA A 40 -5.08 5.15 2.04
C ALA A 40 -3.94 5.43 1.05
N LEU A 41 -2.74 5.67 1.59
CA LEU A 41 -1.49 5.75 0.86
C LEU A 41 -0.59 4.60 1.28
N GLY A 42 -0.01 3.91 0.29
CA GLY A 42 0.91 2.82 0.54
C GLY A 42 1.96 2.64 -0.55
N VAL A 43 3.00 1.90 -0.22
CA VAL A 43 4.15 1.62 -1.09
C VAL A 43 4.28 0.13 -1.33
N THR A 44 4.32 -0.27 -2.59
CA THR A 44 4.57 -1.67 -2.97
C THR A 44 6.05 -1.99 -2.79
N ILE A 45 6.35 -2.97 -1.94
CA ILE A 45 7.73 -3.30 -1.54
C ILE A 45 8.32 -4.48 -2.31
N ASN A 46 7.50 -5.25 -3.02
CA ASN A 46 7.94 -6.45 -3.74
C ASN A 46 8.05 -6.26 -5.27
N ARG A 47 8.10 -5.02 -5.74
CA ARG A 47 8.28 -4.66 -7.15
C ARG A 47 9.43 -3.69 -7.30
N THR A 48 10.56 -4.17 -7.83
CA THR A 48 11.73 -3.33 -8.10
C THR A 48 11.52 -2.52 -9.38
N VAL A 49 11.88 -1.25 -9.35
CA VAL A 49 11.95 -0.41 -10.55
C VAL A 49 13.38 -0.43 -11.07
N ASN A 50 13.59 -1.03 -12.24
CA ASN A 50 14.94 -1.23 -12.79
C ASN A 50 15.59 0.07 -13.30
N SER A 51 14.79 1.11 -13.52
CA SER A 51 15.21 2.35 -14.20
C SER A 51 15.49 3.53 -13.28
N PHE A 52 15.30 3.37 -11.96
CA PHE A 52 15.54 4.44 -10.99
C PHE A 52 16.63 4.00 -10.02
N LYS A 53 17.78 4.68 -10.05
CA LYS A 53 18.82 4.50 -9.04
C LYS A 53 18.67 5.57 -7.96
N ILE A 54 19.06 5.23 -6.73
CA ILE A 54 19.06 6.16 -5.59
C ILE A 54 20.00 7.37 -5.80
N ASN A 55 20.89 7.32 -6.80
CA ASN A 55 21.77 8.44 -7.15
C ASN A 55 21.18 9.36 -8.24
N ASP A 56 20.00 9.05 -8.77
CA ASP A 56 19.31 9.87 -9.80
C ASP A 56 18.34 10.90 -9.16
N ILE A 57 18.43 11.13 -7.86
CA ILE A 57 17.63 12.06 -7.04
C ILE A 57 18.51 13.15 -6.45
#